data_AF-A0A350LTZ6-F1
#
_entry.id   AF-A0A350LTZ6-F1
#
_cell.length_a   1.000
_cell.length_b   1.000
_cell.length_c   1.000
_cell.angle_alpha   90.00
_cell.angle_beta   90.00
_cell.angle_gamma   90.00
#
_symmetry.space_group_name_H-M   'P 1'
#
loop_
_entity.id
_entity.type
_entity.pdbx_description
1 polymer ?
#
loop_
_entity_poly.entity_id
_entity_poly.type
_entity_poly.pdbx_seq_one_letter_code
_entity_poly.pdbx_strand_id
1 'polypeptide(L)' 'MRRGFAPDEFQARLRKAQSGMAEVGLGALLLTTEPEIRYFTGFLTRFWESPSRPWFLILPAMGDPVAVI' A
#
# COMPACT_ATOMS: atom_id res chain seq x y z
N MET A 1 -10.50 4.73 21.68
CA MET A 1 -10.54 3.85 20.49
C MET A 1 -9.19 3.92 19.78
N ARG A 2 -8.54 2.80 19.49
CA ARG A 2 -7.28 2.75 18.72
C ARG A 2 -7.65 2.87 17.23
N ARG A 3 -7.16 3.90 16.54
CA ARG A 3 -7.34 4.04 15.08
C ARG A 3 -6.30 3.18 14.35
N GLY A 4 -6.73 2.42 13.36
CA GLY A 4 -5.84 1.59 12.52
C GLY A 4 -5.44 0.26 13.17
N PHE A 5 -4.45 -0.40 12.55
CA PHE A 5 -3.92 -1.69 12.99
C PHE A 5 -2.57 -1.52 13.70
N ALA A 6 -2.10 -2.59 14.36
CA ALA A 6 -0.72 -2.63 14.86
C ALA A 6 0.27 -2.61 13.68
N PRO A 7 1.50 -2.09 13.85
CA PRO A 7 2.52 -2.10 12.79
C PRO A 7 2.74 -3.48 12.16
N ASP A 8 2.71 -4.54 12.98
CA ASP A 8 2.92 -5.92 12.55
C ASP A 8 1.87 -6.42 11.54
N GLU A 9 0.64 -5.89 11.60
CA GLU A 9 -0.43 -6.21 10.66
C GLU A 9 -0.10 -5.68 9.26
N PHE A 10 0.40 -4.45 9.15
CA PHE A 10 0.81 -3.88 7.86
C PHE A 10 2.00 -4.64 7.28
N GLN A 11 2.96 -5.03 8.13
CA GLN A 11 4.09 -5.85 7.75
C GLN A 11 3.66 -7.24 7.27
N ALA A 12 2.66 -7.86 7.91
CA ALA A 12 2.10 -9.13 7.49
C ALA A 12 1.39 -9.03 6.13
N ARG A 13 0.64 -7.96 5.88
CA ARG A 13 -0.02 -7.69 4.60
C ARG A 13 0.98 -7.52 3.47
N LEU A 14 2.04 -6.74 3.70
CA LEU A 14 3.12 -6.54 2.74
C LEU A 14 3.78 -7.86 2.35
N ARG A 15 4.19 -8.67 3.35
CA ARG A 15 4.78 -9.99 3.11
C ARG A 15 3.84 -10.89 2.30
N LYS A 16 2.55 -10.91 2.63
CA LYS A 16 1.56 -11.71 1.91
C LYS A 16 1.46 -11.30 0.44
N ALA A 17 1.45 -9.99 0.15
CA ALA A 17 1.43 -9.49 -1.22
C ALA A 17 2.72 -9.88 -1.96
N GLN A 18 3.90 -9.70 -1.34
CA GLN A 18 5.19 -10.06 -1.93
C GLN A 18 5.32 -11.56 -2.20
N SER A 19 4.82 -12.43 -1.31
CA SER A 19 4.75 -13.87 -1.54
C SER A 19 3.89 -14.21 -2.74
N GLY A 20 2.68 -13.64 -2.84
CA GLY A 20 1.81 -13.84 -4.01
C GLY A 20 2.44 -13.33 -5.30
N MET A 21 3.14 -12.19 -5.26
CA MET A 21 3.89 -11.68 -6.41
C MET A 21 5.00 -12.62 -6.86
N ALA A 22 5.74 -13.22 -5.92
CA ALA A 22 6.79 -14.18 -6.23
C ALA A 22 6.23 -15.44 -6.92
N GLU A 23 5.06 -15.92 -6.49
CA GLU A 23 4.39 -17.08 -7.10
C GLU A 23 4.01 -16.86 -8.57
N VAL A 24 3.67 -15.62 -8.96
CA VAL A 24 3.26 -15.27 -10.33
C VAL A 24 4.31 -14.48 -11.12
N GLY A 25 5.53 -14.32 -10.59
CA GLY A 25 6.62 -13.63 -11.28
C GLY A 25 6.46 -12.10 -11.44
N LEU A 26 5.75 -11.44 -10.52
CA LEU A 26 5.57 -9.98 -10.54
C LEU A 26 6.69 -9.25 -9.78
N GLY A 27 7.25 -8.19 -10.39
CA GLY A 27 8.30 -7.37 -9.79
C GLY A 27 7.80 -6.23 -8.89
N ALA A 28 6.59 -5.71 -9.16
CA ALA A 28 5.97 -4.64 -8.38
C ALA A 28 4.43 -4.64 -8.56
N LEU A 29 3.71 -4.08 -7.57
CA LEU A 29 2.31 -3.67 -7.72
C LEU A 29 2.23 -2.14 -7.72
N LEU A 30 1.44 -1.59 -8.64
CA LEU A 30 1.07 -0.17 -8.64
C LEU A 30 -0.35 -0.03 -8.10
N LEU A 31 -0.49 0.54 -6.90
CA LEU A 31 -1.77 0.78 -6.27
C LEU A 31 -2.22 2.21 -6.54
N THR A 32 -3.49 2.38 -6.90
CA THR A 32 -4.01 3.64 -7.47
C THR A 32 -5.25 4.16 -6.74
N THR A 33 -5.78 3.40 -5.77
CA THR A 33 -7.02 3.75 -5.07
C THR A 33 -6.80 3.99 -3.58
N GLU A 34 -7.65 4.83 -2.98
CA GLU A 34 -7.61 5.08 -1.53
C GLU A 34 -7.65 3.78 -0.70
N PRO A 35 -8.57 2.82 -0.94
CA PRO A 35 -8.65 1.62 -0.11
C PRO A 35 -7.37 0.79 -0.14
N GLU A 36 -6.71 0.70 -1.30
CA GLU A 36 -5.44 0.00 -1.45
C GLU A 36 -4.33 0.68 -0.65
N ILE A 37 -4.14 2.00 -0.82
CA ILE A 37 -3.11 2.74 -0.07
C ILE A 37 -3.37 2.63 1.44
N ARG A 38 -4.62 2.78 1.87
CA ARG A 38 -5.02 2.65 3.28
C ARG A 38 -4.80 1.24 3.83
N TYR A 39 -5.02 0.20 3.03
CA TYR A 39 -4.84 -1.19 3.46
C TYR A 39 -3.39 -1.50 3.83
N PHE A 40 -2.42 -0.97 3.07
CA PHE A 40 -1.00 -1.23 3.28
C PHE A 40 -0.29 -0.23 4.20
N THR A 41 -0.81 0.99 4.35
CA THR A 41 -0.10 2.06 5.10
C THR A 41 -0.88 2.58 6.29
N GLY A 42 -2.19 2.34 6.36
CA GLY A 42 -3.09 3.02 7.30
C GLY A 42 -3.29 4.51 7.01
N PHE A 43 -2.70 5.06 5.94
CA PHE A 43 -2.81 6.45 5.56
C PHE A 43 -4.25 6.78 5.17
N LEU A 44 -4.85 7.74 5.87
CA LEU A 44 -6.22 8.19 5.67
C LEU A 44 -6.21 9.70 5.53
N THR A 45 -6.68 10.19 4.38
CA THR A 45 -6.70 11.62 4.06
C THR A 45 -7.94 11.97 3.25
N ARG A 46 -8.37 13.24 3.30
CA ARG A 46 -9.41 13.76 2.41
C ARG A 46 -8.86 14.25 1.06
N PHE A 47 -7.54 14.20 0.85
CA PHE A 47 -6.95 14.62 -0.43
C PHE A 47 -7.45 13.81 -1.63
N TRP A 48 -7.98 12.60 -1.41
CA TRP A 48 -8.67 11.82 -2.44
C TRP A 48 -9.91 12.52 -3.03
N GLU A 49 -10.50 13.47 -2.31
CA GLU A 49 -11.60 14.32 -2.79
C GLU A 49 -11.10 15.43 -3.75
N SER A 50 -9.79 15.64 -3.86
CA SER A 50 -9.17 16.65 -4.73
C SER A 50 -8.47 16.01 -5.93
N PRO A 51 -8.87 16.29 -7.17
CA PRO A 51 -8.27 15.70 -8.37
C PRO A 51 -6.90 16.31 -8.76
N SER A 52 -6.26 17.09 -7.88
CA SER A 52 -5.14 17.99 -8.23
C SER A 52 -3.75 17.33 -8.27
N ARG A 53 -3.61 16.12 -7.70
CA ARG A 53 -2.39 15.31 -7.70
C ARG A 53 -2.76 13.82 -7.75
N PRO A 54 -2.26 13.03 -8.71
CA PRO A 54 -2.39 11.58 -8.64
C PRO A 54 -1.49 11.03 -7.54
N TRP A 55 -2.02 10.09 -6.74
CA TRP A 55 -1.27 9.42 -5.67
C TRP A 55 -1.11 7.96 -6.02
N PHE A 56 0.11 7.45 -5.83
CA PHE A 56 0.40 6.04 -6.05
C PHE A 56 1.16 5.44 -4.89
N LEU A 57 0.97 4.14 -4.68
CA LEU A 57 1.84 3.34 -3.83
C LEU A 57 2.43 2.23 -4.68
N ILE A 58 3.76 2.17 -4.73
CA ILE A 58 4.49 1.05 -5.33
C ILE A 58 4.81 0.05 -4.23
N LEU A 59 4.32 -1.19 -4.38
CA LEU A 59 4.79 -2.31 -3.57
C LEU A 59 5.84 -3.09 -4.36
N PRO A 60 7.14 -2.96 -4.02
CA PRO A 60 8.16 -3.76 -4.65
C PRO A 60 8.07 -5.23 -4.21
N ALA A 61 8.57 -6.16 -5.03
CA ALA A 61 8.65 -7.58 -4.68
C ALA A 61 9.49 -7.85 -3.41
N MET A 62 10.34 -6.89 -3.01
CA MET A 62 11.11 -6.94 -1.77
C MET A 62 11.30 -5.51 -1.23
N GLY A 63 11.29 -5.38 0.10
CA GLY A 63 11.46 -4.10 0.79
C GLY A 63 10.13 -3.40 1.08
N ASP A 64 10.22 -2.12 1.45
CA ASP A 64 9.10 -1.34 1.93
C ASP A 64 8.28 -0.70 0.80
N PRO A 65 6.99 -0.37 1.05
CA PRO A 65 6.17 0.41 0.13
C PRO A 65 6.79 1.79 -0.18
N VAL A 66 6.69 2.24 -1.43
CA VAL A 66 7.15 3.56 -1.88
C VAL A 66 5.95 4.42 -2.25
N ALA A 67 5.76 5.54 -1.56
CA ALA A 67 4.72 6.52 -1.88
C ALA A 67 5.21 7.48 -2.97
N VAL A 68 4.37 7.73 -3.98
CA VAL A 68 4.59 8.72 -5.04
C VAL A 68 3.45 9.74 -4.97
N ILE A 69 3.80 11.01 -4.69
CA ILE A 69 2.87 12.09 -4.30
C ILE A 69 3.16 13.36 -5.10
#